data_AF-D4K1C7-F1
#
_entry.id   AF-D4K1C7-F1
#
_cell.length_a   1.000
_cell.length_b   1.000
_cell.length_c   1.000
_cell.angle_alpha   90.00
_cell.angle_beta   90.00
_cell.angle_gamma   90.00
#
_symmetry.space_group_name_H-M   'P 1'
#
loop_
_entity.id
_entity.type
_entity.pdbx_description
1 polymer ?
#
loop_
_entity_poly.entity_id
_entity_poly.type
_entity_poly.pdbx_seq_one_letter_code
_entity_poly.pdbx_strand_id
1 'polypeptide(L)' 'MRAAFYKCAAAKQKKTCDKKSVRKQWPEDLVVSETMKLVEDDTMESIIAKVMEL' A
#
# COMPACT_ATOMS: atom_id res chain seq x y z
N MET A 1 -11.43 0.12 17.89
CA MET A 1 -11.21 -0.50 16.57
C MET A 1 -10.51 -1.84 16.76
N ARG A 2 -11.04 -2.97 16.25
CA ARG A 2 -10.33 -4.27 16.28
C ARG A 2 -9.11 -4.17 15.35
N ALA A 3 -7.94 -4.59 15.82
CA ALA A 3 -6.74 -4.65 14.98
C ALA A 3 -6.93 -5.64 13.83
N ALA A 4 -6.71 -5.20 12.60
CA ALA A 4 -6.79 -6.03 11.40
C ALA A 4 -5.39 -6.54 11.00
N PHE A 5 -5.32 -7.76 10.48
CA PHE A 5 -4.07 -8.41 10.10
C PHE A 5 -4.14 -9.00 8.69
N TYR A 6 -3.03 -8.92 7.96
CA TYR A 6 -2.77 -9.76 6.80
C TYR A 6 -2.20 -11.10 7.27
N LYS A 7 -2.70 -12.17 6.67
CA LYS A 7 -2.21 -13.54 6.90
C LYS A 7 -2.04 -14.21 5.55
N CYS A 8 -0.96 -14.99 5.39
CA CYS A 8 -0.74 -15.81 4.21
C CYS A 8 -1.95 -16.71 3.93
N ALA A 9 -2.39 -16.80 2.67
CA ALA A 9 -3.52 -17.64 2.28
C ALA A 9 -3.29 -19.12 2.64
N ALA A 10 -2.09 -19.66 2.39
CA ALA A 10 -1.72 -21.02 2.77
C ALA A 10 -1.77 -21.24 4.30
N ALA A 11 -1.30 -20.26 5.08
CA ALA A 11 -1.37 -20.30 6.54
C ALA A 11 -2.83 -20.17 7.07
N LYS A 12 -3.71 -19.49 6.33
CA LYS A 12 -5.13 -19.32 6.70
C LYS A 12 -5.96 -20.55 6.38
N GLN A 13 -5.80 -21.11 5.18
CA GLN A 13 -6.66 -22.17 4.65
C GLN A 13 -6.11 -23.57 4.93
N LYS A 14 -4.81 -23.78 4.69
CA LYS A 14 -4.18 -25.10 4.72
C LYS A 14 -3.32 -25.35 5.95
N LYS A 15 -2.96 -24.28 6.69
CA LYS A 15 -2.03 -24.31 7.83
C LYS A 15 -0.64 -24.88 7.47
N THR A 16 -0.24 -24.80 6.20
CA THR A 16 1.04 -25.33 5.68
C THR A 16 2.13 -24.26 5.55
N CYS A 17 1.93 -23.10 6.16
CA CYS A 17 2.87 -21.98 6.06
C CYS A 17 3.01 -21.29 7.41
N ASP A 18 4.26 -21.11 7.82
CA ASP A 18 4.62 -20.57 9.14
C ASP A 18 4.88 -19.06 9.14
N LYS A 19 4.52 -18.37 8.04
CA LYS A 19 4.61 -16.91 7.97
C LYS A 19 3.73 -16.29 9.04
N LYS A 20 4.33 -15.43 9.87
CA LYS A 20 3.62 -14.68 10.91
C LYS A 20 2.59 -13.74 10.28
N SER A 21 1.46 -13.57 10.96
CA SER A 21 0.48 -12.54 10.60
C SER A 21 1.08 -11.16 10.85
N VAL A 22 0.76 -10.22 9.97
CA VAL A 22 1.31 -8.85 9.99
C VAL A 22 0.15 -7.88 10.19
N ARG A 23 0.32 -6.87 11.06
CA ARG A 23 -0.71 -5.81 11.23
C ARG A 23 -0.88 -5.09 9.91
N LYS A 24 -2.13 -4.86 9.47
CA LYS A 24 -2.43 -4.23 8.18
C LYS A 24 -1.78 -2.86 7.99
N GLN A 25 -1.74 -2.08 9.07
CA GLN A 25 -1.17 -0.73 9.06
C GLN A 25 0.28 -0.70 8.54
N TRP A 26 1.14 -1.65 8.93
CA TRP A 26 2.55 -1.60 8.54
C TRP A 26 2.79 -1.70 7.01
N PRO A 27 2.31 -2.74 6.30
CA PRO A 27 2.47 -2.80 4.86
C PRO A 27 1.61 -1.77 4.12
N GLU A 28 0.45 -1.36 4.64
CA GLU A 28 -0.38 -0.31 4.01
C GLU A 28 0.33 1.05 4.04
N ASP A 29 0.85 1.47 5.20
CA ASP A 29 1.60 2.72 5.36
C ASP A 29 2.86 2.72 4.46
N LEU A 30 3.57 1.59 4.38
CA LEU A 30 4.73 1.43 3.50
C LEU A 30 4.36 1.56 2.02
N VAL A 31 3.33 0.84 1.58
CA VAL A 31 2.87 0.88 0.17
C VAL A 31 2.39 2.29 -0.19
N VAL A 32 1.63 2.95 0.67
CA VAL A 32 1.22 4.34 0.45
C VAL A 32 2.43 5.25 0.34
N SER A 33 3.37 5.19 1.28
CA SER A 33 4.56 6.06 1.26
C SER A 33 5.40 5.90 0.01
N GLU A 34 5.70 4.66 -0.40
CA GLU A 34 6.47 4.40 -1.62
C GLU A 34 5.70 4.75 -2.89
N THR A 35 4.38 4.52 -2.91
CA THR A 35 3.54 4.91 -4.06
C THR A 35 3.51 6.43 -4.20
N MET A 36 3.38 7.19 -3.11
CA MET A 36 3.35 8.65 -3.19
C MET A 36 4.67 9.22 -3.72
N LYS A 37 5.83 8.65 -3.36
CA LYS A 37 7.12 9.05 -3.94
C LYS A 37 7.20 8.84 -5.46
N LEU A 38 6.51 7.81 -5.98
CA LEU A 38 6.43 7.56 -7.42
C LEU A 38 5.43 8.48 -8.12
N VAL A 39 4.39 8.93 -7.39
CA VAL A 39 3.35 9.83 -7.91
C VAL A 39 3.81 11.29 -7.91
N GLU A 40 4.64 11.70 -6.97
CA GLU A 40 5.27 13.03 -6.89
C GLU A 40 6.34 13.28 -7.99
N ASP A 41 6.32 12.52 -9.08
CA ASP A 41 7.14 12.79 -10.24
C ASP A 41 6.73 14.14 -10.89
N ASP A 42 7.69 14.86 -11.47
CA ASP A 42 7.49 16.18 -12.11
C ASP A 42 6.38 16.15 -13.19
N THR A 43 6.07 14.96 -13.70
CA THR A 43 5.00 14.69 -14.64
C THR A 43 3.61 14.98 -14.07
N MET A 44 3.36 14.71 -12.78
CA MET A 44 2.07 15.01 -12.15
C MET A 44 1.88 16.52 -12.03
N GLU A 45 2.90 17.25 -11.58
CA GLU A 45 2.87 18.72 -11.52
C GLU A 45 2.68 19.34 -12.91
N SER A 46 3.32 18.78 -13.94
CA SER A 46 3.12 19.21 -15.33
C SER A 46 1.69 18.96 -15.84
N ILE A 47 1.05 17.86 -15.44
CA ILE A 47 -0.35 17.56 -15.78
C ILE A 47 -1.29 18.52 -15.06
N ILE A 48 -1.07 18.75 -13.76
CA ILE A 48 -1.87 19.70 -12.95
C ILE A 48 -1.79 21.10 -13.54
N ALA A 49 -0.58 21.57 -13.89
CA ALA A 49 -0.38 22.86 -14.53
C ALA A 49 -1.18 22.97 -15.85
N LYS A 50 -1.11 21.96 -16.72
CA LYS A 50 -1.88 21.93 -17.97
C LYS A 50 -3.39 21.91 -17.77
N VAL A 51 -3.89 21.26 -16.72
CA VAL A 51 -5.33 21.21 -16.41
C VAL A 51 -5.82 22.52 -15.81
N MET A 52 -5.00 23.21 -15.00
CA MET A 52 -5.34 24.49 -14.39
C MET A 52 -5.28 25.68 -15.37
N GLU A 53 -4.57 25.55 -16.49
CA GLU A 53 -4.53 26.55 -17.57
C GLU A 53 -5.71 26.45 -18.57
N LEU A 54 -6.65 25.52 -18.37
CA LEU A 54 -7.92 25.40 -19.11
C LEU A 54 -9.06 26.12 -18.38
#